data_AF-A0A9C7SHR4-F1
#
_entry.id   AF-A0A9C7SHR4-F1
#
_cell.length_a   1.000
_cell.length_b   1.000
_cell.length_c   1.000
_cell.angle_alpha   90.00
_cell.angle_beta   90.00
_cell.angle_gamma   90.00
#
_symmetry.space_group_name_H-M   'P 1'
#
loop_
_entity.id
_entity.type
_entity.pdbx_description
1 polymer ?
#
loop_
_entity_poly.entity_id
_entity_poly.type
_entity_poly.pdbx_seq_one_letter_code
_entity_poly.pdbx_strand_id
1 'polypeptide(L)'
;MSKMLTSFLAFGARKGFLRPVLNYGRKIIEEYYINEAIHRVVAEKIAALNLRISDSEPQRFNLFIPEIDFGSFFGGYIAKFNFARKLVENGNRVRIITVERCYTKREDWPAVVQKYQGIEDIFDKIEVATVFGRQQQLSFHP
;
A
#
# COMPACT_ATOMS: atom_id res chain seq x y z
N MET A 1 -12.13 5.01 53.53
CA MET A 1 -11.09 5.40 52.55
C MET A 1 -11.62 5.87 51.18
N SER A 2 -12.81 5.46 50.74
CA SER A 2 -13.34 5.78 49.39
C SER A 2 -13.68 7.27 49.16
N LYS A 3 -14.37 7.96 50.08
CA LYS A 3 -14.84 9.36 49.87
C LYS A 3 -13.75 10.43 49.81
N MET A 4 -12.62 10.20 50.48
CA MET A 4 -11.52 11.17 50.55
C MET A 4 -10.73 11.21 49.23
N LEU A 5 -10.57 10.06 48.57
CA LEU A 5 -9.93 9.96 47.25
C LEU A 5 -10.77 10.61 46.15
N THR A 6 -12.11 10.44 46.21
CA THR A 6 -13.05 11.08 45.27
C THR A 6 -13.05 12.60 45.41
N SER A 7 -12.97 13.12 46.64
CA SER A 7 -12.90 14.56 46.91
C SER A 7 -11.58 15.18 46.45
N PHE A 8 -10.47 14.47 46.62
CA PHE A 8 -9.15 14.92 46.17
C PHE A 8 -9.04 14.97 44.64
N LEU A 9 -9.58 13.96 43.95
CA LEU A 9 -9.66 13.93 42.48
C LEU A 9 -10.59 15.04 41.93
N ALA A 10 -11.73 15.26 42.56
CA ALA A 10 -12.66 16.34 42.18
C ALA A 10 -12.05 17.74 42.39
N PHE A 11 -11.27 17.93 43.47
CA PHE A 11 -10.56 19.18 43.75
C PHE A 11 -9.40 19.43 42.76
N GLY A 12 -8.60 18.40 42.46
CA GLY A 12 -7.51 18.46 41.48
C GLY A 12 -7.98 18.71 40.04
N ALA A 13 -9.16 18.21 39.68
CA ALA A 13 -9.78 18.47 38.38
C ALA A 13 -10.27 19.93 38.25
N ARG A 14 -10.83 20.50 39.33
CA ARG A 14 -11.34 21.89 39.37
C ARG A 14 -10.24 22.95 39.32
N LYS A 15 -9.06 22.69 39.89
CA LYS A 15 -7.90 23.61 39.88
C LYS A 15 -6.98 23.42 38.66
N GLY A 16 -7.31 22.53 37.72
CA GLY A 16 -6.49 22.26 36.55
C GLY A 16 -5.19 21.50 36.83
N PHE A 17 -4.93 21.09 38.07
CA PHE A 17 -3.70 20.40 38.49
C PHE A 17 -3.59 18.97 37.94
N LEU A 18 -4.74 18.35 37.64
CA LEU A 18 -4.81 17.03 36.98
C LEU A 18 -4.76 17.11 35.45
N ARG A 19 -4.94 18.29 34.83
CA ARG A 19 -4.92 18.43 33.36
C ARG A 19 -3.59 18.01 32.74
N PRO A 20 -2.40 18.37 33.28
CA PRO A 20 -1.12 17.93 32.71
C PRO A 20 -0.95 16.41 32.76
N VAL A 21 -1.36 15.77 33.86
CA VAL A 21 -1.26 14.31 34.04
C VAL A 21 -2.21 13.57 33.11
N LEU A 22 -3.46 14.04 32.99
CA LEU A 22 -4.45 13.49 32.04
C LEU A 22 -4.00 13.67 30.58
N ASN A 23 -3.45 14.84 30.24
CA ASN A 23 -2.91 15.11 28.91
C ASN A 23 -1.68 14.24 28.60
N TYR A 24 -0.81 14.01 29.58
CA TYR A 24 0.35 13.13 29.43
C TYR A 24 -0.05 11.67 29.26
N GLY A 25 -1.00 11.17 30.07
CA GLY A 25 -1.56 9.83 29.91
C GLY A 25 -2.26 9.64 28.56
N ARG A 26 -3.03 10.64 28.10
CA ARG A 26 -3.64 10.62 26.77
C ARG A 26 -2.60 10.59 25.65
N LYS A 27 -1.52 11.37 25.77
CA LYS A 27 -0.43 11.38 24.80
C LYS A 27 0.29 10.03 24.72
N ILE A 28 0.57 9.37 25.85
CA ILE A 28 1.16 8.02 25.89
C ILE A 28 0.25 7.00 25.19
N ILE A 29 -1.06 7.06 25.46
CA ILE A 29 -2.04 6.16 24.86
C ILE A 29 -2.13 6.41 23.33
N GLU A 30 -2.19 7.67 22.90
CA GLU A 30 -2.18 8.04 21.48
C GLU A 30 -0.89 7.58 20.79
N GLU A 31 0.29 7.81 21.38
CA GLU A 31 1.58 7.34 20.86
C GLU A 31 1.65 5.81 20.79
N TYR A 32 1.13 5.10 21.79
CA TYR A 32 1.07 3.64 21.80
C TYR A 32 0.20 3.09 20.66
N TYR A 33 -1.01 3.64 20.48
CA TYR A 33 -1.90 3.23 19.38
C TYR A 33 -1.34 3.59 18.01
N ILE A 34 -0.67 4.74 17.88
CA ILE A 34 0.02 5.12 16.64
C ILE A 34 1.13 4.13 16.34
N ASN A 35 1.94 3.76 17.33
CA ASN A 35 3.00 2.77 17.15
C ASN A 35 2.45 1.39 16.78
N GLU A 36 1.43 0.88 17.48
CA GLU A 36 0.81 -0.40 17.12
C GLU A 36 0.20 -0.38 15.72
N ALA A 37 -0.49 0.71 15.35
CA ALA A 37 -1.06 0.87 14.02
C ALA A 37 0.03 0.90 12.94
N ILE A 38 1.12 1.64 13.16
CA ILE A 38 2.28 1.69 12.25
C ILE A 38 2.93 0.31 12.14
N HIS A 39 3.16 -0.39 13.26
CA HIS A 39 3.73 -1.74 13.26
C HIS A 39 2.86 -2.71 12.46
N ARG A 40 1.53 -2.65 12.61
CA ARG A 40 0.61 -3.48 11.81
C ARG A 40 0.70 -3.13 10.33
N VAL A 41 0.65 -1.86 9.95
CA VAL A 41 0.72 -1.43 8.54
C VAL A 41 2.05 -1.84 7.90
N VAL A 42 3.16 -1.68 8.63
CA VAL A 42 4.48 -2.11 8.14
C VAL A 42 4.53 -3.62 7.99
N ALA A 43 4.04 -4.37 8.99
CA ALA A 43 4.00 -5.84 8.93
C ALA A 43 3.18 -6.33 7.73
N GLU A 44 2.02 -5.73 7.47
CA GLU A 44 1.20 -6.03 6.28
C GLU A 44 1.92 -5.65 4.99
N LYS A 45 2.64 -4.52 4.97
CA LYS A 45 3.41 -4.07 3.79
C LYS A 45 4.62 -4.93 3.48
N ILE A 46 5.24 -5.58 4.46
CA ILE A 46 6.42 -6.44 4.25
C ILE A 46 6.11 -7.93 4.28
N ALA A 47 4.86 -8.32 4.59
CA ALA A 47 4.44 -9.71 4.60
C ALA A 47 4.76 -10.39 3.26
N ALA A 48 5.09 -11.68 3.31
CA ALA A 48 5.35 -12.45 2.11
C ALA A 48 4.12 -12.48 1.19
N LEU A 49 4.35 -12.54 -0.12
CA LEU A 49 3.29 -12.83 -1.07
C LEU A 49 2.96 -14.32 -1.02
N ASN A 50 1.67 -14.65 -1.11
CA ASN A 50 1.24 -16.03 -1.28
C ASN A 50 1.51 -16.47 -2.73
N LEU A 51 2.58 -17.24 -2.96
CA LEU A 51 2.99 -17.64 -4.31
C LEU A 51 2.56 -19.07 -4.62
N ARG A 52 2.08 -19.29 -5.85
CA ARG A 52 1.97 -20.63 -6.45
C ARG A 52 3.04 -20.78 -7.51
N ILE A 53 4.00 -21.67 -7.26
CA ILE A 53 5.10 -21.93 -8.18
C ILE A 53 4.73 -23.14 -9.06
N SER A 54 4.83 -23.03 -10.37
CA SER A 54 4.51 -24.11 -11.32
C SER A 54 5.21 -23.94 -12.66
N ASP A 55 5.86 -24.99 -13.16
CA ASP A 55 6.47 -25.02 -14.52
C ASP A 55 5.44 -24.86 -15.64
N SER A 56 4.15 -25.07 -15.34
CA SER A 56 3.06 -24.84 -16.29
C SER A 56 2.75 -23.35 -16.54
N GLU A 57 3.27 -22.44 -15.70
CA GLU A 57 3.04 -21.01 -15.85
C GLU A 57 3.95 -20.41 -16.94
N PRO A 58 3.47 -19.48 -17.76
CA PRO A 58 4.35 -18.78 -18.70
C PRO A 58 5.53 -18.08 -18.02
N GLN A 59 6.75 -18.28 -18.54
CA GLN A 59 7.90 -17.44 -18.23
C GLN A 59 7.63 -15.99 -18.65
N ARG A 60 7.77 -15.06 -17.70
CA ARG A 60 7.50 -13.63 -17.88
C ARG A 60 8.26 -12.78 -16.88
N PHE A 61 8.58 -11.54 -17.25
CA PHE A 61 9.06 -10.54 -16.32
C PHE A 61 7.90 -10.03 -15.45
N ASN A 62 8.08 -10.07 -14.14
CA ASN A 62 7.10 -9.63 -13.17
C ASN A 62 7.56 -8.32 -12.53
N LEU A 63 6.88 -7.22 -12.86
CA LEU A 63 7.20 -5.89 -12.34
C LEU A 63 6.25 -5.54 -11.20
N PHE A 64 6.79 -5.47 -9.99
CA PHE A 64 6.03 -5.06 -8.82
C PHE A 64 6.00 -3.55 -8.72
N ILE A 65 4.79 -3.00 -8.61
CA ILE A 65 4.55 -1.59 -8.31
C ILE A 65 3.56 -1.51 -7.14
N PRO A 66 3.67 -0.51 -6.26
CA PRO A 66 2.75 -0.40 -5.13
C PRO A 66 1.31 -0.30 -5.63
N GLU A 67 1.01 0.72 -6.42
CA GLU A 67 -0.31 1.00 -6.96
C GLU A 67 -0.17 1.58 -8.37
N ILE A 68 -1.31 1.73 -9.04
CA ILE A 68 -1.43 2.62 -10.20
C ILE A 68 -2.45 3.67 -9.80
N ASP A 69 -1.99 4.67 -9.06
CA ASP A 69 -2.73 5.89 -8.78
C ASP A 69 -2.27 6.98 -9.76
N PHE A 70 -3.21 7.42 -10.60
CA PHE A 70 -2.90 8.40 -11.62
C PHE A 70 -2.94 9.86 -11.15
N GLY A 71 -3.41 10.12 -9.92
CA GLY A 71 -3.17 11.40 -9.26
C GLY A 71 -1.68 11.63 -8.96
N SER A 72 -0.93 10.53 -8.87
CA SER A 72 0.50 10.49 -8.55
C SER A 72 1.38 9.98 -9.70
N PHE A 73 0.88 10.04 -10.95
CA PHE A 73 1.60 9.54 -12.13
C PHE A 73 2.74 10.47 -12.56
N PHE A 74 3.81 10.46 -11.78
CA PHE A 74 5.03 11.22 -12.04
C PHE A 74 6.08 10.37 -12.76
N GLY A 75 7.27 10.94 -12.98
CA GLY A 75 8.37 10.29 -13.71
C GLY A 75 8.71 8.88 -13.23
N GLY A 76 8.55 8.59 -11.94
CA GLY A 76 8.77 7.25 -11.39
C GLY A 76 7.82 6.18 -11.90
N TYR A 77 6.57 6.49 -12.24
CA TYR A 77 5.65 5.53 -12.87
C TYR A 77 5.89 5.44 -14.36
N ILE A 78 6.03 6.59 -15.04
CA ILE A 78 6.34 6.66 -16.47
C ILE A 78 7.58 5.83 -16.82
N ALA A 79 8.63 5.90 -16.00
CA ALA A 79 9.83 5.10 -16.17
C ALA A 79 9.57 3.59 -16.09
N LYS A 80 8.72 3.14 -15.15
CA LYS A 80 8.37 1.71 -15.01
C LYS A 80 7.56 1.22 -16.21
N PHE A 81 6.61 2.01 -16.71
CA PHE A 81 5.86 1.65 -17.91
C PHE A 81 6.74 1.65 -19.17
N ASN A 82 7.66 2.60 -19.31
CA ASN A 82 8.65 2.59 -20.39
C ASN A 82 9.60 1.39 -20.30
N PHE A 83 10.01 1.00 -19.08
CA PHE A 83 10.80 -0.21 -18.87
C PHE A 83 10.03 -1.46 -19.28
N ALA A 84 8.76 -1.59 -18.85
CA ALA A 84 7.87 -2.66 -19.27
C ALA A 84 7.73 -2.71 -20.80
N ARG A 85 7.53 -1.56 -21.45
CA ARG A 85 7.47 -1.43 -22.90
C ARG A 85 8.76 -1.94 -23.55
N LYS A 86 9.93 -1.54 -23.06
CA LYS A 86 11.21 -2.00 -23.61
C LYS A 86 11.38 -3.51 -23.50
N LEU A 87 10.96 -4.12 -22.41
CA LEU A 87 10.97 -5.57 -22.26
C LEU A 87 10.06 -6.25 -23.31
N VAL A 88 8.84 -5.75 -23.50
CA VAL A 88 7.91 -6.24 -24.53
C VAL A 88 8.50 -6.08 -25.94
N GLU A 89 9.06 -4.91 -26.27
CA GLU A 89 9.68 -4.64 -27.57
C GLU A 89 10.84 -5.60 -27.89
N ASN A 90 11.47 -6.16 -26.86
CA ASN A 90 12.51 -7.19 -26.99
C ASN A 90 11.94 -8.63 -26.99
N GLY A 91 10.63 -8.81 -27.20
CA GLY A 91 9.98 -10.11 -27.33
C GLY A 91 9.64 -10.80 -26.00
N ASN A 92 9.74 -10.09 -24.87
CA ASN A 92 9.48 -10.68 -23.56
C ASN A 92 8.01 -10.56 -23.16
N ARG A 93 7.49 -11.57 -22.48
CA ARG A 93 6.21 -11.47 -21.76
C ARG A 93 6.42 -10.65 -20.48
N VAL A 94 5.53 -9.71 -20.22
CA VAL A 94 5.63 -8.81 -19.06
C VAL A 94 4.30 -8.78 -18.33
N ARG A 95 4.35 -8.84 -17.00
CA ARG A 95 3.22 -8.67 -16.10
C ARG A 95 3.52 -7.59 -15.08
N ILE A 96 2.67 -6.58 -15.00
CA ILE A 96 2.68 -5.62 -13.89
C ILE A 96 1.80 -6.16 -12.76
N ILE A 97 2.32 -6.11 -11.53
CA ILE A 97 1.63 -6.56 -10.33
C ILE A 97 1.50 -5.39 -9.36
N THR A 98 0.28 -5.01 -9.03
CA THR A 98 0.00 -4.04 -7.96
C THR A 98 -0.25 -4.75 -6.63
N VAL A 99 0.32 -4.23 -5.54
CA VAL A 99 0.23 -4.85 -4.20
C VAL A 99 -0.52 -4.00 -3.18
N GLU A 100 -0.80 -2.74 -3.52
CA GLU A 100 -1.56 -1.77 -2.74
C GLU A 100 -2.92 -1.49 -3.40
N ARG A 101 -3.74 -0.72 -2.69
CA ARG A 101 -5.08 -0.35 -3.15
C ARG A 101 -4.99 0.71 -4.25
N CYS A 102 -5.40 0.37 -5.47
CA CYS A 102 -5.61 1.37 -6.52
C CYS A 102 -6.99 2.03 -6.36
N TYR A 103 -7.04 3.36 -6.35
CA TYR A 103 -8.30 4.11 -6.29
C TYR A 103 -8.96 4.30 -7.65
N THR A 104 -8.16 4.40 -8.73
CA THR A 104 -8.66 4.40 -10.11
C THR A 104 -9.08 2.98 -10.49
N LYS A 105 -10.29 2.81 -11.03
CA LYS A 105 -10.78 1.50 -11.48
C LYS A 105 -9.97 1.00 -12.67
N ARG A 106 -9.77 -0.32 -12.77
CA ARG A 106 -8.91 -0.93 -13.79
C ARG A 106 -9.35 -0.57 -15.22
N GLU A 107 -10.65 -0.47 -15.43
CA GLU A 107 -11.27 -0.09 -16.72
C GLU A 107 -10.84 1.30 -17.19
N ASP A 108 -10.54 2.22 -16.26
CA ASP A 108 -10.18 3.61 -16.58
C ASP A 108 -8.69 3.77 -16.90
N TRP A 109 -7.84 2.79 -16.56
CA TRP A 109 -6.38 2.92 -16.68
C TRP A 109 -5.88 3.20 -18.11
N PRO A 110 -6.42 2.55 -19.17
CA PRO A 110 -5.99 2.84 -20.54
C PRO A 110 -6.21 4.30 -20.95
N ALA A 111 -7.38 4.86 -20.64
CA ALA A 111 -7.71 6.25 -20.95
C ALA A 111 -6.77 7.24 -20.25
N VAL A 112 -6.22 6.87 -19.09
CA VAL A 112 -5.25 7.71 -18.41
C VAL A 112 -3.87 7.62 -19.06
N VAL A 113 -3.40 6.42 -19.36
CA VAL A 113 -2.09 6.20 -19.96
C VAL A 113 -1.99 6.77 -21.38
N GLN A 114 -3.09 6.83 -22.13
CA GLN A 114 -3.17 7.47 -23.44
C GLN A 114 -2.68 8.93 -23.49
N LYS A 115 -2.61 9.62 -22.33
CA LYS A 115 -2.11 10.99 -22.23
C LYS A 115 -0.58 11.09 -22.26
N TYR A 116 0.13 9.97 -22.15
CA TYR A 116 1.58 9.91 -22.01
C TYR A 116 2.22 9.30 -23.24
N GLN A 117 3.03 10.12 -23.93
CA GLN A 117 3.70 9.70 -25.15
C GLN A 117 4.54 8.45 -24.93
N GLY A 118 4.34 7.45 -25.78
CA GLY A 118 5.12 6.24 -25.82
C GLY A 118 4.68 5.13 -24.85
N ILE A 119 3.55 5.24 -24.16
CA ILE A 119 3.00 4.13 -23.38
C ILE A 119 1.50 3.92 -23.60
N GLU A 120 0.92 4.60 -24.58
CA GLU A 120 -0.53 4.73 -24.83
C GLU A 120 -1.26 3.39 -24.93
N ASP A 121 -0.59 2.38 -25.49
CA ASP A 121 -1.12 1.04 -25.76
C ASP A 121 -0.51 -0.04 -24.85
N ILE A 122 0.17 0.35 -23.77
CA ILE A 122 0.96 -0.59 -22.95
C ILE A 122 0.10 -1.71 -22.38
N PHE A 123 -1.14 -1.42 -21.96
CA PHE A 123 -2.03 -2.39 -21.36
C PHE A 123 -2.58 -3.45 -22.33
N ASP A 124 -2.42 -3.24 -23.63
CA ASP A 124 -2.74 -4.25 -24.64
C ASP A 124 -1.59 -5.26 -24.82
N LYS A 125 -0.40 -4.91 -24.31
CA LYS A 125 0.85 -5.64 -24.52
C LYS A 125 1.38 -6.34 -23.27
N ILE A 126 0.88 -5.97 -22.10
CA ILE A 126 1.28 -6.53 -20.81
C ILE A 126 0.11 -7.18 -20.11
N GLU A 127 0.43 -8.15 -19.26
CA GLU A 127 -0.51 -8.66 -18.29
C GLU A 127 -0.58 -7.74 -17.06
N VAL A 128 -1.70 -7.73 -16.36
CA VAL A 128 -1.89 -6.97 -15.12
C VAL A 128 -2.51 -7.89 -14.08
N ALA A 129 -1.94 -7.89 -12.87
CA ALA A 129 -2.50 -8.55 -11.71
C ALA A 129 -2.54 -7.59 -10.51
N THR A 130 -3.56 -7.74 -9.66
CA THR A 130 -3.70 -6.97 -8.43
C THR A 130 -3.77 -7.95 -7.27
N VAL A 131 -2.86 -7.83 -6.31
CA VAL A 131 -2.79 -8.69 -5.11
C VAL A 131 -2.84 -7.85 -3.84
N PHE A 132 -3.83 -6.95 -3.77
CA PHE A 132 -4.05 -6.08 -2.62
C PHE A 132 -4.15 -6.88 -1.31
N GLY A 133 -3.47 -6.40 -0.28
CA GLY A 133 -3.44 -7.03 1.03
C GLY A 133 -2.69 -8.36 1.08
N ARG A 134 -2.03 -8.77 -0.03
CA ARG A 134 -1.22 -9.99 -0.12
C ARG A 134 -1.98 -11.28 0.18
N GLN A 135 -3.30 -11.24 0.17
CA GLN A 135 -4.18 -12.38 0.51
C GLN A 135 -4.36 -13.34 -0.67
N GLN A 136 -4.30 -12.81 -1.89
CA GLN A 136 -4.53 -13.58 -3.10
C GLN A 136 -3.26 -14.35 -3.49
N GLN A 137 -3.45 -15.58 -3.94
CA GLN A 137 -2.36 -16.40 -4.45
C GLN A 137 -1.94 -15.89 -5.84
N LEU A 138 -0.64 -15.72 -6.05
CA LEU A 138 -0.07 -15.25 -7.31
C LEU A 138 0.77 -16.34 -7.96
N SER A 139 0.44 -16.72 -9.18
CA SER A 139 1.15 -17.78 -9.91
C SER A 139 2.46 -17.29 -10.53
N PHE A 140 3.52 -18.09 -10.42
CA PHE A 140 4.83 -17.87 -11.02
C PHE A 140 5.36 -19.15 -11.67
N HIS A 141 6.12 -18.97 -12.75
CA HIS A 141 7.08 -19.97 -13.20
C HIS A 141 8.29 -19.96 -12.26
N PRO A 142 8.93 -21.11 -11.95
CA PRO A 142 10.17 -21.18 -11.17
C PRO A 142 11.30 -20.30 -11.69
#